data_AF-A0AAP6K328-F1
#
_entry.id   AF-A0AAP6K328-F1
#
_cell.length_a   1.000
_cell.length_b   1.000
_cell.length_c   1.000
_cell.angle_alpha   90.00
_cell.angle_beta   90.00
_cell.angle_gamma   90.00
#
_symmetry.space_group_name_H-M   'P 1'
#
loop_
_entity.id
_entity.type
_entity.pdbx_description
1 polymer ?
#
loop_
_entity_poly.entity_id
_entity_poly.type
_entity_poly.pdbx_seq_one_letter_code
_entity_poly.pdbx_strand_id
1 'polypeptide(L)'
;MQKIIKTICSSLFLFSIVTNAQTLTATQQQNARATGYAIVAAKNPGKSFAVYMIKWDGIHDLEYNANNQINYMWHPQAVIKGNYFDQAFSGNDFSMYSSVIVSQTEFDIYKNTGSDWWIVCSNLPSFNNSSISLSDNGNLGIGIPAPAYKLDVLGSTGLGSESVNANTTKIFLRNPVGKTWAISSGANMVTESSFSIYNWTDNQNSPYFHIDVNGNIGIGTFAPDTKLAVNGTIHTKEVKVDMNGWSDFVFKKNYPLPTLEEVEKHISEKGHLENIPSEEEVLKNGINLGEMNIKLLQKIEELTLYSIEQNKKISIQKKESETQSDDIKQLQEKINVLEKQNEFLLEIEKRLNKIEKNQKNK
;
A
#
# COMPACT_ATOMS: atom_id res chain seq x y z
N MET A 1 66.94 77.16 17.35
CA MET A 1 68.08 76.26 17.64
C MET A 1 67.52 74.83 17.68
N GLN A 2 67.87 74.03 16.65
CA GLN A 2 67.88 72.55 16.51
C GLN A 2 66.64 71.72 16.95
N LYS A 3 66.12 70.69 16.26
CA LYS A 3 66.34 69.96 14.99
C LYS A 3 65.10 69.01 14.89
N ILE A 4 64.32 68.97 13.79
CA ILE A 4 64.31 67.94 12.72
C ILE A 4 64.24 66.47 13.21
N ILE A 5 63.28 65.69 12.66
CA ILE A 5 63.38 64.32 12.05
C ILE A 5 61.99 63.65 12.07
N LYS A 6 61.26 63.64 10.94
CA LYS A 6 61.10 62.61 9.87
C LYS A 6 59.91 61.67 10.10
N THR A 7 58.87 61.70 9.25
CA THR A 7 58.66 60.90 8.01
C THR A 7 58.19 59.45 8.36
N ILE A 8 57.07 58.90 7.88
CA ILE A 8 56.90 58.27 6.55
C ILE A 8 55.49 57.60 6.45
N CYS A 9 54.86 57.79 5.28
CA CYS A 9 53.89 56.92 4.56
C CYS A 9 52.51 56.61 5.17
N SER A 10 51.44 56.42 4.40
CA SER A 10 51.20 56.52 2.97
C SER A 10 49.69 56.43 2.71
N SER A 11 49.21 57.31 1.85
CA SER A 11 48.22 57.07 0.77
C SER A 11 47.25 55.87 0.88
N LEU A 12 45.94 56.10 0.77
CA LEU A 12 45.24 56.21 -0.53
C LEU A 12 43.75 56.58 -0.31
N PHE A 13 43.30 57.55 -1.11
CA PHE A 13 41.92 57.95 -1.33
C PHE A 13 41.08 56.81 -1.93
N LEU A 14 39.78 56.72 -1.61
CA LEU A 14 38.70 56.83 -2.60
C LEU A 14 37.28 56.80 -1.99
N PHE A 15 36.60 57.92 -2.22
CA PHE A 15 35.17 58.13 -2.44
C PHE A 15 34.13 57.39 -1.59
N SER A 16 33.51 58.22 -0.76
CA SER A 16 32.20 58.15 -0.16
C SER A 16 31.07 57.61 -1.06
N ILE A 17 30.44 56.51 -0.61
CA ILE A 17 28.98 56.37 -0.67
C ILE A 17 28.48 56.76 0.72
N VAL A 18 28.00 57.99 0.84
CA VAL A 18 27.25 58.43 2.02
C VAL A 18 25.90 57.71 1.99
N THR A 19 25.79 56.59 2.70
CA THR A 19 24.48 56.16 3.21
C THR A 19 24.20 57.03 4.41
N ASN A 20 23.29 58.01 4.25
CA ASN A 20 22.81 58.85 5.34
C ASN A 20 22.18 57.96 6.42
N ALA A 21 22.97 57.59 7.43
CA ALA A 21 22.42 57.13 8.69
C ALA A 21 21.86 58.37 9.39
N GLN A 22 20.53 58.43 9.55
CA GLN A 22 19.91 59.48 10.36
C GLN A 22 20.21 59.19 11.84
N THR A 23 21.03 60.03 12.47
CA THR A 23 21.23 60.06 13.92
C THR A 23 20.10 60.84 14.60
N LEU A 24 19.72 60.41 15.81
CA LEU A 24 18.73 61.10 16.65
C LEU A 24 19.11 62.56 16.91
N THR A 25 18.12 63.44 16.87
CA THR A 25 18.28 64.89 17.13
C THR A 25 18.54 65.17 18.62
N ALA A 26 19.17 66.32 18.92
CA ALA A 26 19.50 66.72 20.30
C ALA A 26 18.27 66.80 21.23
N THR A 27 17.10 67.19 20.70
CA THR A 27 15.83 67.24 21.42
C THR A 27 15.32 65.84 21.80
N GLN A 28 15.51 64.84 20.93
CA GLN A 28 15.13 63.44 21.21
C GLN A 28 16.01 62.81 22.30
N GLN A 29 17.30 63.18 22.33
CA GLN A 29 18.23 62.75 23.37
C GLN A 29 17.95 63.39 24.74
N GLN A 30 17.35 64.58 24.76
CA GLN A 30 16.98 65.27 26.00
C GLN A 30 15.66 64.75 26.58
N ASN A 31 14.67 64.43 25.75
CA ASN A 31 13.40 63.83 26.20
C ASN A 31 13.59 62.43 26.81
N ALA A 32 14.53 61.63 26.28
CA ALA A 32 14.91 60.34 26.85
C ALA A 32 15.56 60.46 28.24
N ARG A 33 16.29 61.55 28.51
CA ARG A 33 16.94 61.84 29.82
C ARG A 33 15.97 62.36 30.88
N ALA A 34 14.78 62.83 30.51
CA ALA A 34 13.81 63.42 31.44
C ALA A 34 12.71 62.45 31.91
N THR A 35 12.56 61.28 31.27
CA THR A 35 11.39 60.40 31.44
C THR A 35 11.71 58.93 31.77
N GLY A 36 12.99 58.54 31.77
CA GLY A 36 13.41 57.17 32.03
C GLY A 36 13.11 56.23 30.86
N TYR A 37 13.91 56.27 29.80
CA TYR A 37 13.84 55.32 28.67
C TYR A 37 15.22 54.79 28.30
N ALA A 38 15.24 53.68 27.56
CA ALA A 38 16.37 53.22 26.78
C ALA A 38 15.98 52.97 25.30
N ILE A 39 16.93 53.18 24.37
CA ILE A 39 16.75 53.20 22.90
C ILE A 39 17.62 52.12 22.25
N VAL A 40 17.10 51.28 21.35
CA VAL A 40 17.94 50.51 20.41
C VAL A 40 17.41 50.57 18.98
N ALA A 41 18.24 51.07 18.06
CA ALA A 41 17.97 51.21 16.63
C ALA A 41 18.74 50.18 15.79
N ALA A 42 18.16 49.69 14.69
CA ALA A 42 18.85 48.89 13.66
C ALA A 42 19.23 49.76 12.44
N LYS A 43 20.43 49.56 11.87
CA LYS A 43 20.83 50.17 10.59
C LYS A 43 20.53 49.24 9.41
N ASN A 44 19.55 49.61 8.59
CA ASN A 44 19.41 49.30 7.15
C ASN A 44 19.33 47.80 6.71
N PRO A 45 18.94 47.50 5.44
CA PRO A 45 18.35 46.21 5.07
C PRO A 45 19.39 45.09 5.07
N GLY A 46 19.12 44.02 5.82
CA GLY A 46 19.93 42.81 5.77
C GLY A 46 19.89 41.95 7.03
N LYS A 47 19.84 42.53 8.24
CA LYS A 47 19.55 41.84 9.51
C LYS A 47 18.98 42.80 10.56
N SER A 48 18.02 42.28 11.35
CA SER A 48 16.86 43.05 11.80
C SER A 48 16.61 42.88 13.30
N PHE A 49 17.28 43.63 14.16
CA PHE A 49 16.71 43.79 15.51
C PHE A 49 16.79 45.23 15.98
N ALA A 50 15.60 45.80 16.18
CA ALA A 50 15.40 46.96 17.02
C ALA A 50 14.96 46.40 18.38
N VAL A 51 15.56 46.88 19.46
CA VAL A 51 15.19 46.52 20.82
C VAL A 51 14.46 47.69 21.42
N TYR A 52 13.22 47.46 21.88
CA TYR A 52 12.44 48.47 22.55
C TYR A 52 12.31 48.09 24.03
N MET A 53 12.58 49.05 24.89
CA MET A 53 12.47 48.88 26.34
C MET A 53 11.28 49.67 26.86
N ILE A 54 10.31 48.96 27.43
CA ILE A 54 9.15 49.56 28.10
C ILE A 54 9.28 49.37 29.59
N LYS A 55 9.12 50.46 30.34
CA LYS A 55 8.95 50.36 31.78
C LYS A 55 7.63 49.67 32.11
N TRP A 56 7.68 48.62 32.92
CA TRP A 56 6.49 47.94 33.42
C TRP A 56 5.59 48.92 34.17
N ASP A 57 4.29 48.85 33.93
CA ASP A 57 3.31 49.82 34.43
C ASP A 57 2.87 49.56 35.88
N GLY A 58 3.32 48.45 36.48
CA GLY A 58 2.97 48.09 37.85
C GLY A 58 1.65 47.34 38.01
N ILE A 59 0.88 47.15 36.94
CA ILE A 59 -0.52 46.73 37.00
C ILE A 59 -0.81 45.54 36.08
N HIS A 60 -0.41 45.61 34.82
CA HIS A 60 -0.76 44.59 33.82
C HIS A 60 0.39 43.61 33.56
N ASP A 61 0.10 42.43 33.02
CA ASP A 61 1.14 41.44 32.72
C ASP A 61 2.06 41.85 31.55
N LEU A 62 3.09 41.03 31.30
CA LEU A 62 4.09 41.25 30.26
C LEU A 62 3.48 41.35 28.87
N GLU A 63 2.55 40.45 28.57
CA GLU A 63 1.91 40.32 27.26
C GLU A 63 0.96 41.51 27.01
N TYR A 64 0.16 41.88 28.00
CA TYR A 64 -0.73 43.04 27.94
C TYR A 64 0.04 44.34 27.74
N ASN A 65 1.10 44.58 28.51
CA ASN A 65 1.89 45.80 28.36
C ASN A 65 2.62 45.87 27.02
N ALA A 66 3.16 44.74 26.53
CA ALA A 66 3.78 44.68 25.22
C ALA A 66 2.77 44.94 24.09
N ASN A 67 1.61 44.30 24.13
CA ASN A 67 0.60 44.40 23.07
C ASN A 67 -0.10 45.76 23.01
N ASN A 68 -0.20 46.48 24.14
CA ASN A 68 -0.90 47.78 24.20
C ASN A 68 0.03 49.00 24.10
N GLN A 69 1.33 48.84 24.35
CA GLN A 69 2.29 49.95 24.36
C GLN A 69 3.35 49.87 23.25
N ILE A 70 3.34 48.79 22.43
CA ILE A 70 4.29 48.55 21.33
C ILE A 70 3.50 48.31 20.04
N ASN A 71 4.18 48.48 18.90
CA ASN A 71 3.68 48.04 17.61
C ASN A 71 3.37 46.52 17.66
N TYR A 72 2.19 46.14 17.17
CA TYR A 72 1.67 44.76 17.13
C TYR A 72 2.57 43.74 16.44
N MET A 73 3.59 44.18 15.67
CA MET A 73 4.55 43.31 15.00
C MET A 73 5.76 42.93 15.87
N TRP A 74 5.83 43.39 17.11
CA TRP A 74 6.96 43.17 18.02
C TRP A 74 6.59 42.16 19.11
N HIS A 75 7.55 41.33 19.52
CA HIS A 75 7.31 40.32 20.55
C HIS A 75 8.21 40.54 21.77
N PRO A 76 7.68 40.48 23.01
CA PRO A 76 8.48 40.51 24.23
C PRO A 76 9.40 39.29 24.26
N GLN A 77 10.67 39.52 24.62
CA GLN A 77 11.73 38.49 24.65
C GLN A 77 12.24 38.24 26.05
N ALA A 78 12.29 39.27 26.89
CA ALA A 78 12.75 39.17 28.27
C ALA A 78 12.22 40.33 29.12
N VAL A 79 12.24 40.13 30.43
CA VAL A 79 12.05 41.19 31.43
C VAL A 79 13.33 41.35 32.23
N ILE A 80 13.78 42.61 32.38
CA ILE A 80 15.05 42.95 33.04
C ILE A 80 14.76 43.88 34.22
N LYS A 81 15.37 43.59 35.38
CA LYS A 81 15.27 44.42 36.58
C LYS A 81 16.28 45.55 36.54
N GLY A 82 15.87 46.82 36.46
CA GLY A 82 16.82 47.92 36.27
C GLY A 82 17.71 48.20 37.48
N ASN A 83 18.96 47.71 37.47
CA ASN A 83 20.03 48.23 38.34
C ASN A 83 21.25 48.77 37.55
N TYR A 84 21.46 48.35 36.30
CA TYR A 84 22.57 48.80 35.45
C TYR A 84 22.19 48.76 33.97
N PHE A 85 22.06 49.92 33.31
CA PHE A 85 21.96 50.01 31.83
C PHE A 85 23.05 50.88 31.20
N ASP A 86 24.03 51.34 31.99
CA ASP A 86 25.10 52.21 31.50
C ASP A 86 26.16 51.46 30.67
N GLN A 87 26.01 50.14 30.46
CA GLN A 87 26.91 49.32 29.67
C GLN A 87 26.41 49.16 28.23
N ALA A 88 27.31 49.24 27.24
CA ALA A 88 26.99 49.09 25.83
C ALA A 88 26.48 47.67 25.51
N PHE A 89 25.27 47.57 24.95
CA PHE A 89 24.66 46.29 24.58
C PHE A 89 25.43 45.63 23.43
N SER A 90 25.95 44.42 23.67
CA SER A 90 26.77 43.66 22.71
C SER A 90 25.96 43.04 21.56
N GLY A 91 24.65 43.29 21.53
CA GLY A 91 23.75 42.87 20.46
C GLY A 91 23.24 41.43 20.58
N ASN A 92 23.94 40.58 21.36
CA ASN A 92 23.70 39.13 21.34
C ASN A 92 23.60 38.49 22.74
N ASP A 93 23.93 39.21 23.82
CA ASP A 93 23.96 38.62 25.16
C ASP A 93 23.42 39.60 26.22
N PHE A 94 22.29 39.25 26.80
CA PHE A 94 21.65 39.99 27.90
C PHE A 94 22.07 39.46 29.28
N SER A 95 22.83 38.37 29.38
CA SER A 95 23.15 37.68 30.64
C SER A 95 23.89 38.55 31.66
N MET A 96 24.59 39.59 31.18
CA MET A 96 25.34 40.53 32.01
C MET A 96 24.48 41.69 32.53
N TYR A 97 23.27 41.89 32.00
CA TYR A 97 22.28 42.84 32.47
C TYR A 97 21.35 42.11 33.45
N SER A 98 21.46 42.47 34.73
CA SER A 98 20.55 42.11 35.84
C SER A 98 19.40 41.14 35.52
N SER A 99 19.47 39.92 36.07
CA SER A 99 18.43 38.87 36.06
C SER A 99 17.47 38.94 34.87
N VAL A 100 17.92 38.43 33.73
CA VAL A 100 17.08 38.19 32.56
C VAL A 100 16.04 37.15 32.94
N ILE A 101 14.77 37.52 32.83
CA ILE A 101 13.63 36.63 33.06
C ILE A 101 13.01 36.31 31.70
N VAL A 102 12.92 35.03 31.37
CA VAL A 102 12.46 34.54 30.04
C VAL A 102 11.12 33.80 30.11
N SER A 103 10.50 33.72 31.29
CA SER A 103 9.19 33.11 31.48
C SER A 103 8.32 33.89 32.48
N GLN A 104 7.00 33.75 32.35
CA GLN A 104 6.03 34.34 33.27
C GLN A 104 6.23 33.83 34.70
N THR A 105 6.52 32.55 34.87
CA THR A 105 6.77 31.92 36.18
C THR A 105 7.97 32.54 36.90
N GLU A 106 9.08 32.76 36.19
CA GLU A 106 10.25 33.44 36.75
C GLU A 106 9.93 34.91 37.10
N PHE A 107 9.15 35.61 36.27
CA PHE A 107 8.74 36.99 36.55
C PHE A 107 7.94 37.08 37.86
N ASP A 108 6.97 36.19 38.04
CA ASP A 108 6.10 36.18 39.21
C ASP A 108 6.86 35.93 40.52
N ILE A 109 7.98 35.21 40.49
CA ILE A 109 8.85 35.00 41.66
C ILE A 109 9.53 36.30 42.08
N TYR A 110 9.96 37.13 41.13
CA TYR A 110 10.83 38.28 41.42
C TYR A 110 10.12 39.65 41.41
N LYS A 111 8.92 39.76 40.83
CA LYS A 111 8.21 41.05 40.63
C LYS A 111 8.03 41.88 41.91
N ASN A 112 7.93 41.24 43.07
CA ASN A 112 7.72 41.89 44.37
C ASN A 112 9.01 42.38 45.07
N THR A 113 10.18 42.17 44.48
CA THR A 113 11.48 42.45 45.11
C THR A 113 11.99 43.91 44.97
N GLY A 114 11.13 44.84 44.54
CA GLY A 114 11.40 46.29 44.48
C GLY A 114 12.27 46.79 43.32
N SER A 115 11.97 48.02 42.87
CA SER A 115 12.48 48.79 41.70
C SER A 115 11.98 48.36 40.31
N ASP A 116 11.89 49.36 39.42
CA ASP A 116 11.29 49.31 38.09
C ASP A 116 11.81 48.18 37.19
N TRP A 117 10.88 47.54 36.47
CA TRP A 117 11.16 46.49 35.49
C TRP A 117 11.06 47.04 34.07
N TRP A 118 11.85 46.46 33.16
CA TRP A 118 11.86 46.81 31.75
C TRP A 118 11.54 45.59 30.89
N ILE A 119 10.57 45.72 30.01
CA ILE A 119 10.18 44.74 29.02
C ILE A 119 11.02 44.98 27.77
N VAL A 120 11.78 43.97 27.38
CA VAL A 120 12.62 43.99 26.19
C VAL A 120 11.89 43.30 25.05
N CYS A 121 11.56 44.05 23.99
CA CYS A 121 10.89 43.54 22.81
C CYS A 121 11.78 43.59 21.58
N SER A 122 11.63 42.62 20.68
CA SER A 122 12.35 42.58 19.41
C SER A 122 11.41 42.28 18.24
N ASN A 123 11.86 42.65 17.03
CA ASN A 123 11.23 42.26 15.77
C ASN A 123 11.60 40.86 15.30
N LEU A 124 12.32 40.08 16.11
CA LEU A 124 12.58 38.69 15.78
C LEU A 124 11.23 37.95 15.82
N PRO A 125 10.99 37.01 14.90
CA PRO A 125 9.85 36.12 15.05
C PRO A 125 9.90 35.52 16.45
N SER A 126 8.73 35.30 17.06
CA SER A 126 8.60 34.50 18.27
C SER A 126 9.54 33.29 18.18
N PHE A 127 10.16 32.88 19.30
CA PHE A 127 10.98 31.65 19.37
C PHE A 127 10.26 30.40 18.82
N ASN A 128 8.97 30.55 18.55
CA ASN A 128 8.11 29.58 17.92
C ASN A 128 8.30 29.52 16.40
N ASN A 129 9.54 29.34 15.94
CA ASN A 129 9.75 28.56 14.72
C ASN A 129 9.83 27.08 15.12
N SER A 130 8.92 26.65 16.01
CA SER A 130 9.07 25.40 16.71
C SER A 130 8.91 24.29 15.69
N SER A 131 10.04 23.71 15.30
CA SER A 131 10.07 22.42 14.65
C SER A 131 9.28 21.39 15.46
N ILE A 132 9.02 21.66 16.75
CA ILE A 132 8.16 20.90 17.66
C ILE A 132 7.26 21.86 18.48
N SER A 133 5.94 21.76 18.38
CA SER A 133 4.94 22.51 19.17
C SER A 133 4.21 21.57 20.14
N LEU A 134 3.87 22.05 21.34
CA LEU A 134 2.98 21.35 22.27
C LEU A 134 1.83 22.28 22.62
N SER A 135 0.61 21.89 22.27
CA SER A 135 -0.61 22.66 22.56
C SER A 135 -1.05 22.47 24.02
N ASP A 136 -1.85 23.40 24.56
CA ASP A 136 -2.39 23.33 25.94
C ASP A 136 -3.24 22.07 26.23
N ASN A 137 -3.86 21.49 25.20
CA ASN A 137 -4.61 20.23 25.26
C ASN A 137 -3.72 18.97 25.09
N GLY A 138 -2.40 19.14 25.13
CA GLY A 138 -1.39 18.07 25.14
C GLY A 138 -1.18 17.37 23.80
N ASN A 139 -1.48 18.02 22.68
CA ASN A 139 -1.16 17.52 21.34
C ASN A 139 0.24 18.01 20.93
N LEU A 140 1.04 17.12 20.34
CA LEU A 140 2.38 17.39 19.84
C LEU A 140 2.35 17.62 18.33
N GLY A 141 2.78 18.79 17.86
CA GLY A 141 3.00 19.08 16.44
C GLY A 141 4.48 19.06 16.11
N ILE A 142 4.90 18.47 15.00
CA ILE A 142 6.27 18.59 14.47
C ILE A 142 6.15 19.31 13.13
N GLY A 143 6.64 20.55 13.06
CA GLY A 143 6.42 21.45 11.92
C GLY A 143 4.98 21.96 11.76
N ILE A 144 4.10 21.70 12.74
CA ILE A 144 2.69 22.14 12.76
C ILE A 144 2.45 22.94 14.04
N PRO A 145 2.17 24.25 13.98
CA PRO A 145 2.00 25.07 15.18
C PRO A 145 0.68 24.83 15.92
N ALA A 146 -0.35 24.31 15.24
CA ALA A 146 -1.67 24.02 15.80
C ALA A 146 -2.10 22.57 15.48
N PRO A 147 -1.59 21.56 16.22
CA PRO A 147 -1.89 20.15 15.96
C PRO A 147 -3.34 19.77 16.28
N ALA A 148 -4.04 19.20 15.30
CA ALA A 148 -5.40 18.69 15.41
C ALA A 148 -5.47 17.31 16.09
N TYR A 149 -4.41 16.50 15.96
CA TYR A 149 -4.32 15.17 16.55
C TYR A 149 -3.25 15.11 17.64
N LYS A 150 -3.26 14.02 18.44
CA LYS A 150 -2.32 13.86 19.56
C LYS A 150 -0.85 13.92 19.13
N LEU A 151 -0.56 13.48 17.90
CA LEU A 151 0.71 13.69 17.23
C LEU A 151 0.42 14.07 15.78
N ASP A 152 0.88 15.25 15.37
CA ASP A 152 0.77 15.76 14.01
C ASP A 152 2.16 16.09 13.47
N VAL A 153 2.51 15.60 12.29
CA VAL A 153 3.83 15.82 11.69
C VAL A 153 3.67 16.36 10.28
N LEU A 154 4.21 17.55 10.02
CA LEU A 154 4.33 18.11 8.67
C LEU A 154 5.64 17.63 8.05
N GLY A 155 5.54 16.61 7.19
CA GLY A 155 6.67 16.00 6.50
C GLY A 155 6.67 14.48 6.61
N SER A 156 7.76 13.85 6.16
CA SER A 156 7.95 12.40 6.29
C SER A 156 8.52 12.05 7.66
N THR A 157 7.94 11.06 8.33
CA THR A 157 8.47 10.52 9.58
C THR A 157 9.31 9.27 9.31
N GLY A 158 10.58 9.28 9.71
CA GLY A 158 11.41 8.08 9.78
C GLY A 158 11.18 7.36 11.10
N LEU A 159 10.85 6.07 11.05
CA LEU A 159 10.74 5.21 12.23
C LEU A 159 11.78 4.11 12.10
N GLY A 160 12.68 4.02 13.08
CA GLY A 160 13.79 3.08 13.10
C GLY A 160 14.07 2.59 14.51
N SER A 161 14.77 1.47 14.62
CA SER A 161 15.34 1.00 15.88
C SER A 161 16.78 1.51 15.98
N GLU A 162 17.13 2.22 17.05
CA GLU A 162 18.52 2.61 17.35
C GLU A 162 19.33 1.45 17.97
N SER A 163 18.66 0.38 18.39
CA SER A 163 19.31 -0.76 19.04
C SER A 163 19.85 -1.72 17.98
N VAL A 164 21.18 -1.90 18.00
CA VAL A 164 21.94 -2.88 17.20
C VAL A 164 21.43 -4.32 17.40
N ASN A 165 20.71 -4.57 18.50
CA ASN A 165 20.16 -5.88 18.86
C ASN A 165 18.64 -6.00 18.64
N ALA A 166 17.96 -4.94 18.22
CA ALA A 166 16.53 -5.01 17.89
C ALA A 166 16.38 -4.95 16.37
N ASN A 167 16.35 -6.14 15.76
CA ASN A 167 16.09 -6.36 14.33
C ASN A 167 14.65 -6.01 13.94
N THR A 168 13.92 -5.20 14.71
CA THR A 168 12.53 -4.83 14.43
C THR A 168 12.23 -3.38 14.73
N THR A 169 11.59 -2.70 13.78
CA THR A 169 10.84 -1.47 14.02
C THR A 169 9.35 -1.79 13.96
N LYS A 170 8.56 -1.31 14.93
CA LYS A 170 7.13 -1.60 15.02
C LYS A 170 6.30 -0.35 15.29
N ILE A 171 5.12 -0.28 14.70
CA ILE A 171 4.02 0.62 15.08
C ILE A 171 2.92 -0.24 15.70
N PHE A 172 2.46 0.11 16.89
CA PHE A 172 1.36 -0.58 17.57
C PHE A 172 0.07 0.21 17.43
N LEU A 173 -0.96 -0.43 16.87
CA LEU A 173 -2.34 0.03 16.91
C LEU A 173 -3.03 -0.68 18.07
N ARG A 174 -3.00 -0.06 19.24
CA ARG A 174 -3.48 -0.66 20.49
C ARG A 174 -4.99 -0.49 20.64
N ASN A 175 -5.66 -1.58 21.00
CA ASN A 175 -7.04 -1.54 21.49
C ASN A 175 -7.07 -2.18 22.89
N PRO A 176 -7.36 -1.43 23.97
CA PRO A 176 -7.32 -1.95 25.34
C PRO A 176 -8.32 -3.08 25.61
N VAL A 177 -9.41 -3.15 24.84
CA VAL A 177 -10.49 -4.14 25.02
C VAL A 177 -10.47 -5.19 23.91
N GLY A 178 -9.66 -4.98 22.87
CA GLY A 178 -9.62 -5.81 21.67
C GLY A 178 -8.21 -6.20 21.27
N LYS A 179 -8.05 -6.49 19.97
CA LYS A 179 -6.78 -6.89 19.38
C LYS A 179 -5.84 -5.69 19.24
N THR A 180 -4.58 -5.86 19.61
CA THR A 180 -3.53 -4.89 19.30
C THR A 180 -2.82 -5.34 18.03
N TRP A 181 -2.83 -4.51 17.01
CA TRP A 181 -2.16 -4.82 15.75
C TRP A 181 -0.75 -4.23 15.74
N ALA A 182 0.18 -4.96 15.14
CA ALA A 182 1.53 -4.48 14.89
C ALA A 182 1.75 -4.38 13.38
N ILE A 183 2.30 -3.24 12.95
CA ILE A 183 2.90 -3.06 11.64
C ILE A 183 4.41 -3.06 11.87
N SER A 184 5.13 -4.01 11.30
CA SER A 184 6.55 -4.20 11.60
C SER A 184 7.42 -4.33 10.37
N SER A 185 8.61 -3.75 10.46
CA SER A 185 9.76 -4.08 9.62
C SER A 185 10.75 -4.88 10.45
N GLY A 186 11.22 -6.01 9.93
CA GLY A 186 12.21 -6.87 10.54
C GLY A 186 11.66 -7.92 11.53
N ALA A 187 12.57 -8.71 12.10
CA ALA A 187 12.32 -10.02 12.71
C ALA A 187 11.43 -10.03 13.96
N ASN A 188 10.13 -10.23 13.74
CA ASN A 188 9.29 -10.91 14.72
C ASN A 188 8.80 -12.24 14.13
N MET A 189 9.76 -13.08 13.66
CA MET A 189 9.76 -14.55 13.83
C MET A 189 10.41 -15.38 12.71
N VAL A 190 10.81 -14.84 11.53
CA VAL A 190 11.44 -15.70 10.50
C VAL A 190 12.56 -15.06 9.66
N THR A 191 12.50 -13.78 9.30
CA THR A 191 13.57 -13.15 8.48
C THR A 191 13.87 -11.72 8.89
N GLU A 192 15.16 -11.34 8.87
CA GLU A 192 15.68 -10.06 9.37
C GLU A 192 15.29 -8.86 8.49
N SER A 193 14.60 -9.07 7.37
CA SER A 193 14.26 -8.01 6.40
C SER A 193 12.84 -8.09 5.85
N SER A 194 11.90 -8.71 6.58
CA SER A 194 10.50 -8.79 6.16
C SER A 194 9.65 -7.59 6.61
N PHE A 195 8.56 -7.33 5.88
CA PHE A 195 7.46 -6.50 6.35
C PHE A 195 6.30 -7.37 6.82
N SER A 196 5.60 -7.01 7.90
CA SER A 196 4.46 -7.79 8.39
C SER A 196 3.39 -6.96 9.08
N ILE A 197 2.14 -7.39 8.92
CA ILE A 197 0.98 -6.94 9.69
C ILE A 197 0.39 -8.16 10.41
N TYR A 198 0.35 -8.10 11.73
CA TYR A 198 -0.13 -9.21 12.56
C TYR A 198 -0.80 -8.73 13.83
N ASN A 199 -1.57 -9.62 14.44
CA ASN A 199 -2.12 -9.37 15.75
C ASN A 199 -1.08 -9.69 16.82
N TRP A 200 -0.65 -8.67 17.55
CA TRP A 200 0.32 -8.78 18.63
C TRP A 200 -0.22 -9.54 19.85
N THR A 201 -1.53 -9.48 20.12
CA THR A 201 -2.10 -10.10 21.33
C THR A 201 -2.24 -11.61 21.24
N ASP A 202 -2.36 -12.16 20.03
CA ASP A 202 -2.76 -13.56 19.85
C ASP A 202 -1.58 -14.53 19.95
N ASN A 203 -0.33 -14.06 20.12
CA ASN A 203 0.89 -14.89 20.10
C ASN A 203 0.95 -15.87 18.91
N GLN A 204 0.15 -15.65 17.86
CA GLN A 204 0.04 -16.59 16.76
C GLN A 204 1.19 -16.37 15.79
N ASN A 205 1.90 -17.47 15.53
CA ASN A 205 3.05 -17.59 14.64
C ASN A 205 2.65 -17.50 13.15
N SER A 206 1.66 -16.69 12.80
CA SER A 206 1.36 -16.41 11.40
C SER A 206 0.87 -14.98 11.23
N PRO A 207 1.47 -14.21 10.30
CA PRO A 207 1.04 -12.86 10.02
C PRO A 207 -0.22 -12.92 9.17
N TYR A 208 -1.10 -11.94 9.33
CA TYR A 208 -2.22 -11.79 8.42
C TYR A 208 -1.73 -11.35 7.03
N PHE A 209 -0.67 -10.55 7.01
CA PHE A 209 0.00 -10.11 5.79
C PHE A 209 1.52 -10.06 6.00
N HIS A 210 2.28 -10.63 5.09
CA HIS A 210 3.74 -10.72 5.12
C HIS A 210 4.33 -10.39 3.77
N ILE A 211 5.47 -9.71 3.77
CA ILE A 211 6.35 -9.60 2.61
C ILE A 211 7.71 -10.11 3.04
N ASP A 212 8.18 -11.17 2.41
CA ASP A 212 9.49 -11.76 2.71
C ASP A 212 10.64 -10.92 2.14
N VAL A 213 11.88 -11.37 2.37
CA VAL A 213 13.10 -10.70 1.89
C VAL A 213 13.23 -10.67 0.37
N ASN A 214 12.49 -11.54 -0.34
CA ASN A 214 12.48 -11.65 -1.80
C ASN A 214 11.32 -10.88 -2.44
N GLY A 215 10.53 -10.16 -1.63
CA GLY A 215 9.35 -9.43 -2.07
C GLY A 215 8.14 -10.31 -2.38
N ASN A 216 8.11 -11.55 -1.88
CA ASN A 216 6.97 -12.45 -1.98
C ASN A 216 5.95 -12.15 -0.89
N ILE A 217 4.66 -12.13 -1.26
CA ILE A 217 3.57 -11.80 -0.36
C ILE A 217 2.97 -13.09 0.22
N GLY A 218 2.93 -13.18 1.55
CA GLY A 218 2.23 -14.22 2.30
C GLY A 218 0.96 -13.69 2.95
N ILE A 219 -0.18 -14.36 2.74
CA ILE A 219 -1.42 -14.15 3.50
C ILE A 219 -1.64 -15.37 4.39
N GLY A 220 -1.54 -15.20 5.71
CA GLY A 220 -1.63 -16.32 6.66
C GLY A 220 -0.43 -17.28 6.63
N THR A 221 0.71 -16.86 6.06
CA THR A 221 1.98 -17.62 6.06
C THR A 221 3.19 -16.69 6.11
N PHE A 222 4.26 -17.14 6.76
CA PHE A 222 5.58 -16.48 6.77
C PHE A 222 6.54 -16.99 5.69
N ALA A 223 6.21 -18.11 5.05
CA ALA A 223 7.07 -18.76 4.07
C ALA A 223 6.33 -18.83 2.73
N PRO A 224 6.09 -17.70 2.06
CA PRO A 224 5.56 -17.73 0.71
C PRO A 224 6.58 -18.40 -0.23
N ASP A 225 6.15 -19.43 -0.92
CA ASP A 225 6.93 -20.20 -1.90
C ASP A 225 6.83 -19.63 -3.33
N THR A 226 5.91 -18.68 -3.54
CA THR A 226 5.71 -17.97 -4.80
C THR A 226 5.42 -16.48 -4.52
N LYS A 227 5.24 -15.68 -5.56
CA LYS A 227 5.04 -14.21 -5.45
C LYS A 227 3.84 -13.82 -4.59
N LEU A 228 2.79 -14.65 -4.58
CA LEU A 228 1.66 -14.53 -3.69
C LEU A 228 1.25 -15.92 -3.19
N ALA A 229 1.48 -16.21 -1.91
CA ALA A 229 1.03 -17.43 -1.26
C ALA A 229 -0.09 -17.12 -0.26
N VAL A 230 -1.20 -17.84 -0.37
CA VAL A 230 -2.36 -17.69 0.54
C VAL A 230 -2.58 -19.01 1.25
N ASN A 231 -2.39 -19.00 2.58
CA ASN A 231 -2.71 -20.14 3.43
C ASN A 231 -4.20 -20.08 3.82
N GLY A 232 -5.05 -20.46 2.88
CA GLY A 232 -6.51 -20.39 3.02
C GLY A 232 -7.21 -20.34 1.66
N THR A 233 -8.47 -19.88 1.67
CA THR A 233 -9.29 -19.77 0.46
C THR A 233 -9.34 -18.34 -0.07
N ILE A 234 -9.30 -18.19 -1.40
CA ILE A 234 -9.55 -16.93 -2.09
C ILE A 234 -10.99 -16.96 -2.63
N HIS A 235 -11.84 -16.03 -2.18
CA HIS A 235 -13.17 -15.83 -2.75
C HIS A 235 -13.14 -14.61 -3.68
N THR A 236 -13.36 -14.83 -4.97
CA THR A 236 -13.34 -13.80 -6.00
C THR A 236 -14.53 -13.98 -6.96
N LYS A 237 -14.94 -12.90 -7.63
CA LYS A 237 -15.96 -12.96 -8.67
C LYS A 237 -15.44 -13.51 -9.99
N GLU A 238 -14.17 -13.27 -10.29
CA GLU A 238 -13.54 -13.67 -11.56
C GLU A 238 -12.04 -13.90 -11.37
N VAL A 239 -11.48 -14.81 -12.17
CA VAL A 239 -10.04 -15.05 -12.30
C VAL A 239 -9.70 -15.08 -13.78
N LYS A 240 -8.83 -14.16 -14.20
CA LYS A 240 -8.20 -14.21 -15.53
C LYS A 240 -6.79 -14.78 -15.37
N VAL A 241 -6.51 -15.89 -16.05
CA VAL A 241 -5.19 -16.53 -16.07
C VAL A 241 -4.55 -16.23 -17.43
N ASP A 242 -3.47 -15.45 -17.43
CA ASP A 242 -2.69 -15.23 -18.64
C ASP A 242 -1.84 -16.47 -18.92
N MET A 243 -1.94 -16.99 -20.15
CA MET A 243 -1.28 -18.23 -20.56
C MET A 243 -0.38 -17.96 -21.78
N ASN A 244 0.80 -18.57 -21.78
CA ASN A 244 1.77 -18.45 -22.89
C ASN A 244 1.48 -19.39 -24.07
N GLY A 245 0.38 -20.14 -24.03
CA GLY A 245 -0.02 -21.07 -25.07
C GLY A 245 -1.46 -21.53 -24.89
N TRP A 246 -2.12 -21.87 -25.99
CA TRP A 246 -3.49 -22.40 -26.01
C TRP A 246 -3.51 -23.73 -26.76
N SER A 247 -4.25 -24.70 -26.22
CA SER A 247 -4.39 -26.02 -26.85
C SER A 247 -5.47 -25.97 -27.92
N ASP A 248 -5.06 -25.67 -29.16
CA ASP A 248 -5.86 -25.89 -30.38
C ASP A 248 -5.05 -26.73 -31.37
N PHE A 249 -4.70 -27.95 -30.93
CA PHE A 249 -3.91 -28.88 -31.75
C PHE A 249 -4.61 -30.21 -32.01
N VAL A 250 -5.67 -30.55 -31.26
CA VAL A 250 -6.40 -31.81 -31.44
C VAL A 250 -7.09 -31.89 -32.80
N PHE A 251 -7.51 -30.74 -33.34
CA PHE A 251 -8.15 -30.67 -34.67
C PHE A 251 -7.17 -30.61 -35.84
N LYS A 252 -5.85 -30.65 -35.59
CA LYS A 252 -4.86 -30.67 -36.69
C LYS A 252 -4.91 -32.02 -37.40
N LYS A 253 -4.74 -32.00 -38.73
CA LYS A 253 -4.88 -33.18 -39.62
C LYS A 253 -4.03 -34.40 -39.19
N ASN A 254 -2.88 -34.17 -38.56
CA ASN A 254 -1.94 -35.20 -38.14
C ASN A 254 -1.92 -35.39 -36.62
N TYR A 255 -2.99 -35.00 -35.91
CA TYR A 255 -3.10 -35.29 -34.49
C TYR A 255 -3.21 -36.82 -34.29
N PRO A 256 -2.30 -37.45 -33.53
CA PRO A 256 -2.37 -38.88 -33.25
C PRO A 256 -3.46 -39.14 -32.21
N LEU A 257 -4.73 -39.11 -32.64
CA LEU A 257 -5.85 -39.46 -31.79
C LEU A 257 -5.69 -40.92 -31.31
N PRO A 258 -5.63 -41.19 -29.99
CA PRO A 258 -5.58 -42.55 -29.48
C PRO A 258 -6.80 -43.36 -29.93
N THR A 259 -6.70 -44.67 -29.92
CA THR A 259 -7.87 -45.54 -30.08
C THR A 259 -8.61 -45.69 -28.75
N LEU A 260 -9.91 -46.02 -28.78
CA LEU A 260 -10.68 -46.24 -27.54
C LEU A 260 -10.13 -47.45 -26.75
N GLU A 261 -9.58 -48.44 -27.45
CA GLU A 261 -8.91 -49.59 -26.85
C GLU A 261 -7.63 -49.20 -26.11
N GLU A 262 -6.83 -48.29 -26.68
CA GLU A 262 -5.64 -47.74 -26.00
C GLU A 262 -6.02 -46.90 -24.78
N VAL A 263 -7.08 -46.10 -24.89
CA VAL A 263 -7.60 -45.30 -23.77
C VAL A 263 -8.11 -46.21 -22.65
N GLU A 264 -8.89 -47.25 -22.97
CA GLU A 264 -9.39 -48.24 -22.01
C GLU A 264 -8.25 -48.96 -21.30
N LYS A 265 -7.24 -49.38 -22.06
CA LYS A 265 -6.03 -50.00 -21.51
C LYS A 265 -5.32 -49.06 -20.55
N HIS A 266 -5.12 -47.79 -20.92
CA HIS A 266 -4.47 -46.81 -20.06
C HIS A 266 -5.25 -46.59 -18.77
N ILE A 267 -6.58 -46.43 -18.84
CA ILE A 267 -7.44 -46.27 -17.66
C ILE A 267 -7.34 -47.51 -16.77
N SER A 268 -7.33 -48.70 -17.36
CA SER A 268 -7.22 -49.96 -16.61
C SER A 268 -5.88 -50.11 -15.88
N GLU A 269 -4.79 -49.62 -16.50
CA GLU A 269 -3.43 -49.69 -15.94
C GLU A 269 -3.11 -48.55 -14.96
N LYS A 270 -3.66 -47.36 -15.17
CA LYS A 270 -3.28 -46.12 -14.44
C LYS A 270 -4.40 -45.53 -13.58
N GLY A 271 -5.65 -45.86 -13.83
CA GLY A 271 -6.82 -45.37 -13.09
C GLY A 271 -7.24 -43.93 -13.41
N HIS A 272 -6.65 -43.29 -14.42
CA HIS A 272 -6.98 -41.93 -14.86
C HIS A 272 -6.75 -41.80 -16.38
N LEU A 273 -7.22 -40.70 -16.97
CA LEU A 273 -6.98 -40.41 -18.39
C LEU A 273 -5.55 -39.96 -18.64
N GLU A 274 -5.02 -40.28 -19.82
CA GLU A 274 -3.70 -39.81 -20.22
C GLU A 274 -3.60 -38.28 -20.14
N ASN A 275 -2.45 -37.78 -19.69
CA ASN A 275 -2.13 -36.37 -19.43
C ASN A 275 -2.88 -35.70 -18.27
N ILE A 276 -3.90 -36.34 -17.68
CA ILE A 276 -4.56 -35.86 -16.46
C ILE A 276 -3.76 -36.35 -15.26
N PRO A 277 -3.38 -35.46 -14.30
CA PRO A 277 -2.62 -35.89 -13.14
C PRO A 277 -3.41 -36.88 -12.28
N SER A 278 -2.70 -37.79 -11.60
CA SER A 278 -3.31 -38.72 -10.66
C SER A 278 -3.74 -38.02 -9.37
N GLU A 279 -4.61 -38.66 -8.58
CA GLU A 279 -5.00 -38.14 -7.26
C GLU A 279 -3.78 -37.92 -6.34
N GLU A 280 -2.82 -38.85 -6.34
CA GLU A 280 -1.59 -38.75 -5.56
C GLU A 280 -0.76 -37.52 -5.95
N GLU A 281 -0.64 -37.24 -7.26
CA GLU A 281 0.08 -36.08 -7.76
C GLU A 281 -0.61 -34.76 -7.35
N VAL A 282 -1.94 -34.73 -7.46
CA VAL A 282 -2.78 -33.58 -7.09
C VAL A 282 -2.70 -33.28 -5.59
N LEU A 283 -2.76 -34.31 -4.74
CA LEU A 283 -2.67 -34.13 -3.28
C LEU A 283 -1.29 -33.63 -2.84
N LYS A 284 -0.23 -33.98 -3.59
CA LYS A 284 1.14 -33.58 -3.28
C LYS A 284 1.49 -32.19 -3.79
N ASN A 285 1.13 -31.87 -5.02
CA ASN A 285 1.62 -30.69 -5.74
C ASN A 285 0.54 -29.63 -6.00
N GLY A 286 -0.74 -29.94 -5.74
CA GLY A 286 -1.87 -29.10 -6.13
C GLY A 286 -2.13 -29.14 -7.64
N ILE A 287 -2.91 -28.18 -8.14
CA ILE A 287 -3.27 -28.06 -9.55
C ILE A 287 -3.04 -26.63 -10.02
N ASN A 288 -2.35 -26.47 -11.15
CA ASN A 288 -2.31 -25.22 -11.90
C ASN A 288 -3.61 -25.06 -12.69
N LEU A 289 -4.43 -24.06 -12.32
CA LEU A 289 -5.75 -23.83 -12.92
C LEU A 289 -5.72 -23.73 -14.46
N GLY A 290 -4.77 -22.97 -15.01
CA GLY A 290 -4.63 -22.80 -16.45
C GLY A 290 -4.27 -24.11 -17.16
N GLU A 291 -3.26 -24.83 -16.67
CA GLU A 291 -2.80 -26.10 -17.26
C GLU A 291 -3.90 -27.17 -17.20
N MET A 292 -4.63 -27.24 -16.10
CA MET A 292 -5.74 -28.19 -15.97
C MET A 292 -6.86 -27.86 -16.95
N ASN A 293 -7.22 -26.59 -17.11
CA ASN A 293 -8.22 -26.17 -18.09
C ASN A 293 -7.79 -26.53 -19.53
N ILE A 294 -6.51 -26.38 -19.86
CA ILE A 294 -5.97 -26.82 -21.15
C ILE A 294 -6.13 -28.33 -21.34
N LYS A 295 -5.73 -29.13 -20.35
CA LYS A 295 -5.82 -30.59 -20.42
C LYS A 295 -7.28 -31.05 -20.54
N LEU A 296 -8.19 -30.42 -19.80
CA LEU A 296 -9.63 -30.69 -19.90
C LEU A 296 -10.18 -30.33 -21.29
N LEU A 297 -9.78 -29.20 -21.86
CA LEU A 297 -10.17 -28.81 -23.21
C LEU A 297 -9.70 -29.86 -24.24
N GLN A 298 -8.44 -30.30 -24.17
CA GLN A 298 -7.92 -31.37 -25.02
C GLN A 298 -8.82 -32.63 -24.96
N LYS A 299 -9.25 -33.04 -23.76
CA LYS A 299 -10.13 -34.22 -23.60
C LYS A 299 -11.53 -34.01 -24.13
N ILE A 300 -12.07 -32.80 -24.03
CA ILE A 300 -13.36 -32.44 -24.65
C ILE A 300 -13.25 -32.51 -26.18
N GLU A 301 -12.15 -32.03 -26.76
CA GLU A 301 -11.91 -32.09 -28.21
C GLU A 301 -11.73 -33.53 -28.71
N GLU A 302 -10.95 -34.35 -28.01
CA GLU A 302 -10.80 -35.79 -28.31
C GLU A 302 -12.16 -36.51 -28.24
N LEU A 303 -12.94 -36.28 -27.18
CA LEU A 303 -14.28 -36.85 -27.02
C LEU A 303 -15.21 -36.42 -28.17
N THR A 304 -15.09 -35.18 -28.63
CA THR A 304 -15.86 -34.66 -29.76
C THR A 304 -15.52 -35.42 -31.05
N LEU A 305 -14.25 -35.73 -31.30
CA LEU A 305 -13.83 -36.54 -32.45
C LEU A 305 -14.40 -37.96 -32.39
N TYR A 306 -14.31 -38.63 -31.24
CA TYR A 306 -14.92 -39.96 -31.07
C TYR A 306 -16.43 -39.92 -31.27
N SER A 307 -17.12 -38.89 -30.77
CA SER A 307 -18.56 -38.74 -30.94
C SER A 307 -18.96 -38.56 -32.41
N ILE A 308 -18.19 -37.77 -33.17
CA ILE A 308 -18.39 -37.61 -34.62
C ILE A 308 -18.20 -38.94 -35.34
N GLU A 309 -17.15 -39.70 -35.01
CA GLU A 309 -16.90 -41.01 -35.59
C GLU A 309 -18.02 -42.00 -35.26
N GLN A 310 -18.45 -42.04 -34.00
CA GLN A 310 -19.53 -42.89 -33.53
C GLN A 310 -20.84 -42.57 -34.25
N ASN A 311 -21.19 -41.29 -34.42
CA ASN A 311 -22.39 -40.88 -35.15
C ASN A 311 -22.34 -41.30 -36.63
N LYS A 312 -21.16 -41.27 -37.27
CA LYS A 312 -20.97 -41.81 -38.62
C LYS A 312 -21.23 -43.32 -38.67
N LYS A 313 -20.67 -44.09 -37.72
CA LYS A 313 -20.89 -45.54 -37.62
C LYS A 313 -22.37 -45.88 -37.41
N ILE A 314 -23.06 -45.15 -36.52
CA ILE A 314 -24.50 -45.31 -36.28
C ILE A 314 -25.31 -45.00 -37.54
N SER A 315 -24.97 -43.94 -38.28
CA SER A 315 -25.66 -43.60 -39.53
C SER A 315 -25.49 -44.69 -40.59
N ILE A 316 -24.31 -45.30 -40.68
CA ILE A 316 -24.03 -46.42 -41.59
C ILE A 316 -24.85 -47.65 -41.16
N GLN A 317 -24.78 -48.05 -39.89
CA GLN A 317 -25.53 -49.19 -39.36
C GLN A 317 -27.04 -49.02 -39.54
N LYS A 318 -27.57 -47.79 -39.40
CA LYS A 318 -28.98 -47.50 -39.65
C LYS A 318 -29.37 -47.76 -41.11
N LYS A 319 -28.56 -47.32 -42.07
CA LYS A 319 -28.81 -47.58 -43.50
C LYS A 319 -28.74 -49.07 -43.83
N GLU A 320 -27.80 -49.79 -43.22
CA GLU A 320 -27.70 -51.25 -43.37
C GLU A 320 -28.93 -51.95 -42.79
N SER A 321 -29.41 -51.52 -41.61
CA SER A 321 -30.63 -52.03 -40.98
C SER A 321 -31.89 -51.75 -41.81
N GLU A 322 -32.01 -50.56 -42.41
CA GLU A 322 -33.09 -50.21 -43.35
C GLU A 322 -33.06 -51.13 -44.58
N THR A 323 -31.88 -51.35 -45.16
CA THR A 323 -31.70 -52.24 -46.33
C THR A 323 -32.09 -53.68 -45.98
N GLN A 324 -31.61 -54.21 -44.85
CA GLN A 324 -31.97 -55.55 -44.37
C GLN A 324 -33.48 -55.68 -44.12
N SER A 325 -34.13 -54.64 -43.59
CA SER A 325 -35.58 -54.63 -43.38
C SER A 325 -36.34 -54.75 -44.70
N ASP A 326 -35.89 -54.06 -45.75
CA ASP A 326 -36.52 -54.14 -47.06
C ASP A 326 -36.27 -55.50 -47.76
N ASP A 327 -35.08 -56.07 -47.62
CA ASP A 327 -34.79 -57.43 -48.10
C ASP A 327 -35.67 -58.48 -47.42
N ILE A 328 -35.88 -58.35 -46.10
CA ILE A 328 -36.78 -59.22 -45.34
C ILE A 328 -38.22 -59.12 -45.86
N LYS A 329 -38.73 -57.92 -46.16
CA LYS A 329 -40.07 -57.75 -46.75
C LYS A 329 -40.19 -58.44 -48.10
N GLN A 330 -39.19 -58.27 -48.99
CA GLN A 330 -39.20 -58.92 -50.30
C GLN A 330 -39.16 -60.45 -50.19
N LEU A 331 -38.40 -60.99 -49.24
CA LEU A 331 -38.37 -62.42 -48.99
C LEU A 331 -39.71 -62.93 -48.45
N GLN A 332 -40.36 -62.19 -47.54
CA GLN A 332 -41.70 -62.52 -47.04
C GLN A 332 -42.73 -62.52 -48.17
N GLU A 333 -42.68 -61.56 -49.10
CA GLU A 333 -43.55 -61.54 -50.27
C GLU A 333 -43.35 -62.77 -51.17
N LYS A 334 -42.09 -63.13 -51.44
CA LYS A 334 -41.75 -64.34 -52.21
C LYS A 334 -42.26 -65.61 -51.53
N ILE A 335 -42.10 -65.71 -50.21
CA ILE A 335 -42.61 -66.84 -49.41
C ILE A 335 -44.13 -66.92 -49.55
N ASN A 336 -44.87 -65.81 -49.37
CA ASN A 336 -46.32 -65.79 -49.52
C ASN A 336 -46.79 -66.23 -50.92
N VAL A 337 -46.06 -65.86 -51.97
CA VAL A 337 -46.36 -66.29 -53.34
C VAL A 337 -46.14 -67.81 -53.49
N LEU A 338 -45.03 -68.34 -52.97
CA LEU A 338 -44.73 -69.77 -53.00
C LEU A 338 -45.74 -70.59 -52.19
N GLU A 339 -46.17 -70.10 -51.03
CA GLU A 339 -47.21 -70.73 -50.21
C GLU A 339 -48.53 -70.85 -50.99
N LYS A 340 -48.96 -69.78 -51.67
CA LYS A 340 -50.15 -69.81 -52.55
C LYS A 340 -50.00 -70.81 -53.71
N GLN A 341 -48.81 -70.89 -54.31
CA GLN A 341 -48.53 -71.86 -55.37
C GLN A 341 -48.63 -73.29 -54.83
N ASN A 342 -48.10 -73.56 -53.64
CA ASN A 342 -48.19 -74.86 -52.99
C ASN A 342 -49.63 -75.23 -52.65
N GLU A 343 -50.44 -74.32 -52.12
CA GLU A 343 -51.88 -74.55 -51.88
C GLU A 343 -52.62 -74.92 -53.17
N PHE A 344 -52.34 -74.21 -54.27
CA PHE A 344 -52.93 -74.49 -55.57
C PHE A 344 -52.54 -75.87 -56.11
N LEU A 345 -51.27 -76.26 -55.99
CA LEU A 345 -50.79 -77.59 -56.37
C LEU A 345 -51.47 -78.69 -55.56
N LEU A 346 -51.63 -78.49 -54.24
CA LEU A 346 -52.33 -79.42 -53.36
C LEU A 346 -53.78 -79.64 -53.81
N GLU A 347 -54.45 -78.58 -54.27
CA GLU A 347 -55.81 -78.65 -54.79
C GLU A 347 -55.88 -79.39 -56.14
N ILE A 348 -54.90 -79.19 -57.03
CA ILE A 348 -54.78 -79.98 -58.26
C ILE A 348 -54.59 -81.47 -57.93
N GLU A 349 -53.70 -81.79 -57.00
CA GLU A 349 -53.43 -83.17 -56.58
C GLU A 349 -54.70 -83.86 -56.03
N LYS A 350 -55.47 -83.17 -55.19
CA LYS A 350 -56.78 -83.67 -54.72
C LYS A 350 -57.73 -83.95 -55.88
N ARG A 351 -57.80 -83.06 -56.88
CA ARG A 351 -58.65 -83.23 -58.07
C ARG A 351 -58.20 -84.41 -58.92
N LEU A 352 -56.89 -84.58 -59.15
CA LEU A 352 -56.31 -85.71 -59.87
C LEU A 352 -56.61 -87.04 -59.18
N ASN A 353 -56.37 -87.13 -57.87
CA ASN A 353 -56.69 -88.32 -57.07
C ASN A 353 -58.18 -88.71 -57.15
N LYS A 354 -59.08 -87.72 -57.24
CA LYS A 354 -60.52 -87.95 -57.44
C LYS A 354 -60.82 -88.52 -58.83
N ILE A 355 -60.13 -88.05 -59.87
CA ILE A 355 -60.26 -88.56 -61.25
C ILE A 355 -59.72 -90.01 -61.34
N GLU A 356 -58.55 -90.29 -60.77
CA GLU A 356 -57.96 -91.64 -60.77
C GLU A 356 -58.85 -92.67 -60.06
N LYS A 357 -59.46 -92.30 -58.93
CA LYS A 357 -60.47 -93.16 -58.25
C LYS A 357 -61.69 -93.43 -59.14
N ASN A 358 -62.14 -92.45 -59.91
CA ASN A 358 -63.29 -92.62 -60.82
C ASN A 358 -62.95 -93.47 -62.04
N GLN A 359 -61.67 -93.55 -62.45
CA GLN A 359 -61.21 -94.41 -63.54
C GLN A 359 -61.00 -95.87 -63.12
N LYS A 360 -60.68 -96.15 -61.85
CA LYS A 360 -60.55 -97.53 -61.30
C LYS A 360 -61.90 -98.23 -61.01
N ASN A 361 -63.00 -97.48 -60.99
CA ASN A 361 -64.35 -97.99 -60.70
C ASN A 361 -65.24 -98.15 -61.96
N LYS A 362 -64.65 -98.03 -63.15
CA LYS A 362 -65.22 -98.42 -64.44
C LYS A 362 -64.51 -99.66 -64.94
#